data_AF-A0A3M0MIK9-F1
#
_entry.id   AF-A0A3M0MIK9-F1
#
_cell.length_a   1.000
_cell.length_b   1.000
_cell.length_c   1.000
_cell.angle_alpha   90.00
_cell.angle_beta   90.00
_cell.angle_gamma   90.00
#
_symmetry.space_group_name_H-M   'P 1'
#
loop_
_entity.id
_entity.type
_entity.pdbx_description
1 polymer ?
#
loop_
_entity_poly.entity_id
_entity_poly.type
_entity_poly.pdbx_seq_one_letter_code
_entity_poly.pdbx_strand_id
1 'polypeptide(L)' 'MKSYLVKREHIGDRPYRTGDTRRADPALVGHLVRSGVLAEAKGEAKRQDKAAPPPQNKAERTPQNKANQ' A
#
# COMPACT_ATOMS: atom_id res chain seq x y z
N MET A 1 17.78 3.06 -16.79
CA MET A 1 16.70 2.54 -15.90
C MET A 1 16.56 3.44 -14.68
N LYS A 2 15.32 3.69 -14.21
CA LYS A 2 15.02 4.48 -13.01
C LYS A 2 14.10 3.68 -12.08
N SER A 3 14.09 4.04 -10.80
CA SER A 3 13.17 3.47 -9.81
C SER A 3 11.87 4.26 -9.77
N TYR A 4 10.75 3.54 -9.67
CA TYR A 4 9.41 4.09 -9.63
C TYR A 4 8.62 3.45 -8.49
N LEU A 5 7.83 4.26 -7.80
CA LEU A 5 6.92 3.80 -6.76
C LEU A 5 5.60 3.38 -7.41
N VAL A 6 5.15 2.17 -7.10
CA VAL A 6 3.90 1.60 -7.63
C VAL A 6 2.73 2.16 -6.84
N LYS A 7 1.84 2.88 -7.52
CA LYS A 7 0.63 3.46 -6.91
C LYS A 7 -0.61 2.61 -7.10
N ARG A 8 -0.65 1.82 -8.17
CA ARG A 8 -1.73 0.90 -8.45
C ARG A 8 -1.17 -0.51 -8.55
N GLU A 9 -1.69 -1.40 -7.70
CA GLU A 9 -1.35 -2.82 -7.72
C GLU A 9 -1.65 -3.40 -9.11
N HIS A 10 -0.74 -4.25 -9.58
CA HIS A 10 -0.98 -5.04 -10.76
C HIS A 10 -0.33 -6.41 -10.63
N ILE A 11 -1.01 -7.42 -11.18
CA ILE A 11 -0.56 -8.80 -11.19
C ILE A 11 -0.19 -9.13 -12.64
N GLY A 12 1.10 -9.35 -12.88
CA GLY A 12 1.66 -9.84 -14.14
C GLY A 12 2.76 -10.85 -13.83
N ASP A 13 3.80 -10.95 -14.67
CA ASP A 13 4.93 -11.86 -14.41
C ASP A 13 5.59 -11.62 -13.05
N ARG A 14 5.61 -10.36 -12.62
CA ARG A 14 5.95 -9.97 -11.27
C ARG A 14 4.78 -9.22 -10.65
N PRO A 15 4.19 -9.73 -9.57
CA PRO A 15 3.17 -8.99 -8.83
C PRO A 15 3.85 -7.79 -8.16
N TYR A 16 3.27 -6.61 -8.35
CA TYR A 16 3.69 -5.40 -7.64
C TYR A 16 2.52 -4.86 -6.84
N ARG A 17 2.73 -4.65 -5.54
CA ARG A 17 1.76 -4.06 -4.64
C ARG A 17 1.89 -2.55 -4.61
N THR A 18 0.85 -1.89 -4.14
CA THR A 18 0.90 -0.45 -3.91
C THR A 18 1.93 -0.13 -2.83
N GLY A 19 2.86 0.78 -3.13
CA GLY A 19 4.00 1.11 -2.28
C GLY A 19 5.30 0.42 -2.64
N ASP A 20 5.26 -0.64 -3.46
CA ASP A 20 6.48 -1.30 -3.94
C ASP A 20 7.28 -0.41 -4.88
N THR A 21 8.58 -0.68 -4.96
CA THR A 21 9.47 0.00 -5.90
C THR A 21 9.82 -0.92 -7.06
N ARG A 22 9.62 -0.44 -8.29
CA ARG A 22 10.02 -1.15 -9.51
C ARG A 22 11.07 -0.37 -10.30
N ARG A 23 12.05 -1.07 -10.87
CA ARG A 23 13.03 -0.48 -11.80
C ARG A 23 12.58 -0.70 -13.24
N ALA A 24 12.51 0.37 -14.01
CA ALA A 24 12.09 0.32 -15.41
C ALA A 24 12.73 1.44 -16.25
N ASP A 25 12.59 1.35 -17.57
CA ASP A 25 13.00 2.41 -18.48
C ASP A 25 11.98 3.56 -18.48
N PRO A 26 12.38 4.82 -18.26
CA PRO A 26 11.48 5.98 -18.38
C PRO A 26 10.72 6.06 -19.70
N ALA A 27 11.32 5.66 -20.82
CA ALA A 27 10.67 5.70 -22.12
C ALA A 27 9.46 4.75 -22.20
N LEU A 28 9.58 3.58 -21.56
CA LEU A 28 8.51 2.57 -21.53
C LEU A 28 7.42 2.89 -20.51
N VAL A 29 7.77 3.51 -19.38
CA VAL A 29 6.83 3.72 -18.27
C VAL A 29 6.30 5.15 -18.15
N GLY A 30 6.70 6.07 -19.04
CA GLY A 30 6.24 7.46 -19.02
C GLY A 30 4.73 7.60 -19.06
N HIS A 31 4.04 6.77 -19.86
CA HIS A 31 2.58 6.74 -19.91
C HIS A 31 1.96 6.30 -18.58
N LEU A 32 2.59 5.37 -17.86
CA LEU A 32 2.13 4.87 -16.56
C LEU A 32 2.33 5.89 -15.44
N VAL A 33 3.39 6.69 -15.53
CA VAL A 33 3.59 7.83 -14.61
C VAL A 33 2.51 8.88 -14.86
N ARG A 34 2.25 9.22 -16.13
CA ARG A 34 1.20 10.18 -16.52
C ARG A 34 -0.20 9.70 -16.14
N SER A 35 -0.47 8.41 -16.22
CA SER A 35 -1.75 7.81 -15.82
C SER A 35 -1.88 7.57 -14.30
N GLY A 36 -0.87 7.93 -13.50
CA GLY A 36 -0.89 7.79 -12.05
C GLY A 36 -0.70 6.35 -11.53
N VAL A 37 -0.31 5.40 -12.39
CA VAL A 37 -0.01 4.01 -12.00
C VAL A 37 1.35 3.93 -11.30
N LEU A 38 2.30 4.77 -11.71
CA LEU A 38 3.62 4.91 -11.10
C LEU A 38 3.89 6.35 -10.68
N ALA A 39 4.82 6.52 -9.73
CA ALA A 39 5.43 7.81 -9.43
C ALA A 39 6.95 7.73 -9.57
N GLU A 40 7.58 8.81 -10.03
CA GLU A 40 9.03 8.93 -9.98
C GLU A 40 9.49 8.87 -8.52
N ALA A 41 10.43 7.97 -8.21
CA ALA A 41 11.10 7.96 -6.91
C ALA A 41 12.16 9.08 -6.86
N LYS A 42 11.74 10.34 -7.08
CA LYS A 42 12.56 11.51 -6.70
C LYS A 42 12.41 11.67 -5.19
N GLY A 43 13.52 11.88 -4.50
CA GLY A 43 13.60 11.93 -3.04
C GLY A 43 12.46 12.73 -2.42
N GLU A 44 11.94 12.22 -1.31
CA GLU A 44 10.89 12.83 -0.48
C GLU A 44 9.53 13.06 -1.16
N ALA A 45 8.72 12.01 -1.21
CA ALA A 45 7.28 12.19 -1.19
C ALA A 45 6.65 11.09 -0.34
N LYS A 46 6.48 11.40 0.95
CA LYS A 46 5.48 10.87 1.88
C LYS A 46 5.06 9.43 1.59
N ARG A 47 5.63 8.49 2.34
CA ARG A 47 4.92 7.25 2.71
C ARG A 47 3.55 7.69 3.23
N GLN A 48 2.53 7.57 2.38
CA GLN A 48 1.18 7.43 2.89
C GLN A 48 1.07 5.96 3.24
N ASP A 49 1.44 5.67 4.48
CA ASP A 49 1.11 4.42 5.14
C ASP A 49 -0.40 4.21 5.00
N LYS A 50 -0.80 3.48 3.95
CA LYS A 50 -2.11 2.82 3.89
C LYS A 50 -2.03 1.45 4.54
N ALA A 51 -1.18 1.30 5.57
CA ALA A 51 -1.48 0.34 6.61
C ALA A 51 -2.77 0.85 7.25
N ALA A 52 -3.89 0.22 6.91
CA ALA A 52 -5.14 0.42 7.62
C ALA A 52 -4.84 0.37 9.13
N PRO A 53 -5.49 1.22 9.96
CA PRO A 53 -5.37 1.05 11.40
C PRO A 53 -5.67 -0.42 11.73
N PRO A 54 -4.90 -1.06 12.62
CA PRO A 54 -5.17 -2.45 12.98
C PRO A 54 -6.65 -2.55 13.38
N PRO A 55 -7.38 -3.59 12.94
CA PRO A 55 -8.78 -3.74 13.33
C PRO A 55 -8.82 -3.71 14.85
N GLN A 56 -9.48 -2.69 15.42
CA GLN A 56 -9.78 -2.68 16.85
C GLN A 56 -10.60 -3.94 17.09
N ASN A 57 -9.99 -4.90 17.79
CA ASN A 57 -10.61 -6.14 18.15
C ASN A 57 -11.88 -5.81 18.95
N LYS A 58 -13.04 -5.94 18.30
CA LYS A 58 -14.36 -5.95 18.96
C LYS A 58 -14.58 -7.31 19.64
N ALA A 59 -13.57 -7.81 20.37
CA ALA A 59 -13.78 -8.85 21.35
C ALA A 59 -14.50 -8.19 22.51
N GLU A 60 -15.81 -8.38 22.47
CA GLU A 60 -16.80 -7.85 23.35
C GLU A 60 -16.52 -8.16 24.82
N ARG A 61 -16.68 -7.10 25.63
CA ARG A 61 -17.16 -7.08 27.02
C ARG A 61 -17.35 -8.45 27.66
N THR A 62 -16.55 -8.74 28.68
CA THR A 62 -16.91 -9.72 29.70
C THR A 62 -18.33 -9.45 30.22
N PRO A 63 -19.27 -10.41 30.14
CA PRO A 63 -20.54 -10.26 30.83
C PRO A 63 -20.30 -10.40 32.34
N GLN A 64 -20.42 -9.30 33.07
CA GLN A 64 -20.46 -9.27 34.53
C GLN A 64 -21.84 -9.80 34.98
N ASN A 65 -22.11 -11.10 34.86
CA ASN A 65 -23.27 -11.68 35.54
C ASN A 65 -22.89 -12.09 36.97
N LYS A 66 -23.54 -11.46 37.92
CA LYS A 66 -23.45 -11.76 39.35
C LYS A 66 -24.09 -13.13 39.58
N ALA A 67 -23.33 -14.11 40.05
CA ALA A 67 -23.86 -15.26 40.77
C ALA A 67 -23.41 -15.11 42.23
N ASN A 68 -24.30 -14.55 43.04
CA ASN A 68 -24.23 -14.64 44.49
C ASN A 68 -24.95 -15.95 44.86
N GLN A 69 -24.23 -16.91 45.44
CA GLN A 69 -24.78 -18.02 46.21
C GLN A 69 -23.97 -18.11 47.50
#